data_AF-A0A2L0ARW9-F1
#
_entry.id   AF-A0A2L0ARW9-F1
#
_cell.length_a   1.000
_cell.length_b   1.000
_cell.length_c   1.000
_cell.angle_alpha   90.00
_cell.angle_beta   90.00
_cell.angle_gamma   90.00
#
_symmetry.space_group_name_H-M   'P 1'
#
loop_
_entity.id
_entity.type
_entity.pdbx_description
1 polymer ?
#
loop_
_entity_poly.entity_id
_entity_poly.type
_entity_poly.pdbx_seq_one_letter_code
_entity_poly.pdbx_strand_id
1 'polypeptide(L)'
;YQIEGGQTDGRGSSIWDTFSRTPGNVKGGESGETADDHYNRWPEDLDLIRDGGFDAYRFSFAWPRLIPEGTGQFNEAGFDFYDRLIDGMLERGIKPFATLYHWDLP
;
A
#
# COMPACT_ATOMS: atom_id res chain seq x y z
N TYR A 1 -2.83 0.34 -3.26
CA TYR A 1 -3.19 -0.71 -4.24
C TYR A 1 -2.08 -1.04 -5.26
N GLN A 2 -1.53 -0.07 -5.99
CA GLN A 2 -0.70 -0.35 -7.20
C GLN A 2 0.59 -1.13 -6.97
N ILE A 3 1.23 -1.01 -5.79
CA ILE A 3 2.56 -1.59 -5.51
C ILE A 3 2.55 -2.58 -4.32
N GLU A 4 1.64 -2.39 -3.36
CA GLU A 4 1.65 -3.15 -2.09
C GLU A 4 1.41 -4.64 -2.28
N GLY A 5 0.36 -5.00 -3.01
CA GLY A 5 -0.18 -6.36 -3.00
C GLY A 5 -0.90 -6.73 -1.69
N GLY A 6 -1.44 -7.95 -1.70
CA GLY A 6 -1.95 -8.67 -0.54
C GLY A 6 -3.40 -8.35 -0.15
N GLN A 7 -4.15 -9.41 0.18
CA GLN A 7 -5.24 -9.38 1.16
C GLN A 7 -4.78 -10.15 2.41
N THR A 8 -3.69 -9.67 3.00
CA THR A 8 -3.07 -10.21 4.21
C THR A 8 -3.36 -9.32 5.41
N ASP A 9 -3.18 -9.88 6.60
CA ASP A 9 -3.21 -9.16 7.88
C ASP A 9 -4.45 -8.28 8.05
N GLY A 10 -5.62 -8.85 7.74
CA GLY A 10 -6.92 -8.21 7.98
C GLY A 10 -7.29 -7.09 7.01
N ARG A 11 -6.52 -6.84 5.92
CA ARG A 11 -6.91 -5.87 4.90
C ARG A 11 -8.25 -6.25 4.26
N GLY A 12 -9.20 -5.32 4.29
CA GLY A 12 -10.48 -5.41 3.58
C GLY A 12 -10.34 -5.30 2.06
N SER A 13 -11.43 -5.52 1.33
CA SER A 13 -11.46 -5.27 -0.11
C SER A 13 -11.67 -3.78 -0.39
N SER A 14 -11.15 -3.30 -1.52
CA SER A 14 -11.52 -2.01 -2.10
C SER A 14 -12.37 -2.18 -3.36
N ILE A 15 -12.91 -1.07 -3.85
CA ILE A 15 -13.54 -0.98 -5.17
C ILE A 15 -12.59 -1.45 -6.30
N TRP A 16 -11.27 -1.30 -6.18
CA TRP A 16 -10.31 -1.79 -7.17
C TRP A 16 -10.09 -3.31 -7.10
N ASP A 17 -10.17 -3.91 -5.92
CA ASP A 17 -10.17 -5.38 -5.78
C ASP A 17 -11.37 -5.99 -6.53
N THR A 18 -12.54 -5.35 -6.43
CA THR A 18 -13.76 -5.79 -7.14
C THR A 18 -13.69 -5.48 -8.64
N PHE A 19 -13.27 -4.27 -9.00
CA PHE A 19 -13.20 -3.81 -10.39
C PHE A 19 -12.23 -4.64 -11.22
N SER A 20 -11.03 -4.93 -10.69
CA SER A 20 -9.99 -5.69 -11.40
C SER A 20 -10.35 -7.16 -11.63
N ARG A 21 -11.08 -7.78 -10.70
CA ARG A 21 -11.57 -9.17 -10.82
C ARG A 21 -12.73 -9.33 -11.80
N THR A 22 -13.32 -8.23 -12.27
CA THR A 22 -14.42 -8.26 -13.23
C THR A 22 -13.87 -8.46 -14.65
N PRO A 23 -14.28 -9.51 -15.39
CA PRO A 23 -13.76 -9.79 -16.73
C PRO A 23 -13.91 -8.61 -17.70
N GLY A 24 -12.81 -8.22 -18.36
CA GLY A 24 -12.80 -7.16 -19.37
C GLY A 24 -12.52 -5.75 -18.82
N ASN A 25 -12.53 -5.54 -17.51
CA ASN A 25 -12.26 -4.23 -16.92
C ASN A 25 -10.77 -3.84 -16.91
N VAL A 26 -9.89 -4.83 -16.78
CA VAL A 26 -8.44 -4.63 -16.80
C VAL A 26 -7.84 -5.39 -17.98
N LYS A 27 -6.90 -4.74 -18.67
CA LYS A 27 -6.15 -5.36 -19.78
C LYS A 27 -5.47 -6.64 -19.28
N GLY A 28 -5.68 -7.75 -19.97
CA GLY A 28 -5.10 -9.04 -19.58
C GLY A 28 -5.74 -9.69 -18.35
N GLY A 29 -6.76 -9.07 -17.73
CA GLY A 29 -7.39 -9.60 -16.51
C GLY A 29 -6.48 -9.56 -15.28
N GLU A 30 -5.50 -8.65 -15.27
CA GLU A 30 -4.56 -8.47 -14.17
C GLU A 30 -5.23 -7.86 -12.92
N SER A 31 -4.64 -8.11 -11.75
CA SER A 31 -5.11 -7.59 -10.46
C SER A 31 -3.94 -7.09 -9.61
N GLY A 32 -4.24 -6.26 -8.61
CA GLY A 32 -3.28 -5.83 -7.59
C GLY A 32 -3.09 -6.84 -6.46
N GLU A 33 -3.41 -8.13 -6.67
CA GLU A 33 -3.31 -9.15 -5.61
C GLU A 33 -1.86 -9.39 -5.16
N THR A 34 -0.91 -9.39 -6.10
CA THR A 34 0.53 -9.44 -5.79
C THR A 34 1.19 -8.08 -6.02
N ALA A 35 0.84 -7.39 -7.12
CA ALA A 35 1.49 -6.15 -7.53
C ALA A 35 3.03 -6.29 -7.55
N ASP A 36 3.76 -5.33 -6.98
CA ASP A 36 5.22 -5.38 -6.82
C ASP A 36 5.65 -6.03 -5.49
N ASP A 37 4.71 -6.56 -4.70
CA ASP A 37 4.97 -7.18 -3.40
C ASP A 37 5.64 -6.22 -2.38
N HIS A 38 5.40 -4.91 -2.54
CA HIS A 38 5.97 -3.87 -1.66
C HIS A 38 5.57 -4.07 -0.20
N TYR A 39 4.43 -4.72 0.08
CA TYR A 39 4.04 -5.05 1.45
C TYR A 39 5.12 -5.85 2.20
N ASN A 40 5.80 -6.77 1.48
CA ASN A 40 6.86 -7.60 2.04
C ASN A 40 8.27 -7.07 1.73
N ARG A 41 8.42 -6.27 0.67
CA ARG A 41 9.71 -5.81 0.11
C ARG A 41 10.04 -4.34 0.39
N TRP A 42 9.23 -3.68 1.23
CA TRP A 42 9.45 -2.27 1.52
C TRP A 42 10.87 -1.93 1.99
N PRO A 43 11.62 -2.76 2.76
CA PRO A 43 12.97 -2.40 3.17
C PRO A 43 13.91 -2.24 1.96
N GLU A 44 13.85 -3.18 1.01
CA GLU A 44 14.62 -3.16 -0.22
C GLU A 44 14.22 -1.99 -1.13
N ASP A 45 12.92 -1.70 -1.23
CA ASP A 45 12.44 -0.58 -2.03
C ASP A 45 12.91 0.77 -1.46
N LEU A 46 12.94 0.93 -0.14
CA LEU A 46 13.49 2.14 0.49
C LEU A 46 15.00 2.25 0.31
N ASP A 47 15.74 1.13 0.31
CA ASP A 47 17.17 1.13 0.00
C ASP A 47 17.42 1.59 -1.44
N LEU A 48 16.60 1.13 -2.40
CA LEU A 48 16.67 1.60 -3.79
C LEU A 48 16.38 3.10 -3.92
N ILE A 49 15.40 3.63 -3.17
CA ILE A 49 15.10 5.07 -3.16
C ILE A 49 16.27 5.88 -2.61
N ARG A 50 16.87 5.44 -1.51
CA ARG A 50 18.06 6.07 -0.93
C ARG A 50 19.23 6.04 -1.92
N ASP A 51 19.53 4.88 -2.49
CA ASP A 51 20.67 4.67 -3.38
C ASP A 51 20.48 5.41 -4.73
N GLY A 52 19.23 5.63 -5.14
CA GLY A 52 18.88 6.51 -6.25
C GLY A 52 19.07 8.00 -5.97
N GLY A 53 19.37 8.39 -4.73
CA GLY A 53 19.62 9.78 -4.33
C GLY A 53 18.36 10.64 -4.23
N PHE A 54 17.18 10.03 -4.00
CA PHE A 54 15.93 10.75 -3.85
C PHE A 54 15.74 11.29 -2.43
N ASP A 55 15.25 12.52 -2.29
CA ASP A 55 15.04 13.18 -0.99
C ASP A 55 13.73 12.79 -0.29
N ALA A 56 12.77 12.24 -1.03
CA ALA A 56 11.40 12.05 -0.56
C ALA A 56 10.73 10.87 -1.25
N TYR A 57 9.81 10.23 -0.53
CA TYR A 57 8.95 9.19 -1.08
C TYR A 57 7.48 9.53 -0.82
N ARG A 58 6.73 9.69 -1.91
CA ARG A 58 5.29 9.85 -1.87
C ARG A 58 4.63 8.48 -1.95
N PHE A 59 3.88 8.14 -0.93
CA PHE A 59 3.09 6.91 -0.85
C PHE A 59 1.62 7.25 -0.56
N SER A 60 0.76 6.23 -0.54
CA SER A 60 -0.62 6.35 -0.10
C SER A 60 -0.95 5.33 0.97
N PHE A 61 -1.82 5.69 1.89
CA PHE A 61 -2.44 4.69 2.76
C PHE A 61 -3.53 3.96 1.99
N ALA A 62 -3.52 2.63 2.03
CA ALA A 62 -4.68 1.83 1.67
C ALA A 62 -5.71 1.92 2.80
N TRP A 63 -6.78 2.69 2.58
CA TRP A 63 -7.91 2.79 3.51
C TRP A 63 -8.40 1.41 4.00
N PRO A 64 -8.69 0.41 3.13
CA PRO A 64 -9.17 -0.90 3.60
C PRO A 64 -8.13 -1.68 4.41
N ARG A 65 -6.86 -1.28 4.41
CA ARG A 65 -5.85 -1.88 5.30
C ARG A 65 -5.94 -1.31 6.71
N LEU A 66 -6.25 -0.02 6.85
CA LEU A 66 -6.37 0.67 8.14
C LEU A 66 -7.74 0.42 8.78
N ILE A 67 -8.80 0.52 7.98
CA ILE A 67 -10.19 0.38 8.41
C ILE A 67 -10.89 -0.54 7.38
N PRO A 68 -10.91 -1.87 7.60
CA PRO A 68 -11.35 -2.84 6.59
C PRO A 68 -12.77 -2.65 6.07
N GLU A 69 -13.70 -2.26 6.95
CA GLU A 69 -15.10 -1.99 6.61
C GLU A 69 -15.34 -0.51 6.22
N GLY A 70 -14.27 0.25 5.99
CA GLY A 70 -14.28 1.69 5.70
C GLY A 70 -14.61 2.59 6.89
N THR A 71 -15.34 2.09 7.88
CA THR A 71 -15.60 2.75 9.16
C THR A 71 -15.54 1.73 10.30
N GLY A 72 -15.45 2.22 11.54
CA GLY A 72 -15.50 1.36 12.72
C GLY A 72 -14.12 0.86 13.17
N GLN A 73 -13.96 -0.46 13.26
CA GLN A 73 -12.79 -1.06 13.88
C GLN A 73 -11.52 -0.83 13.07
N PHE A 74 -10.44 -0.52 13.79
CA PHE A 74 -9.11 -0.40 13.22
C PHE A 74 -8.46 -1.77 13.11
N ASN A 75 -7.64 -1.93 12.08
CA ASN A 75 -6.80 -3.10 11.89
C ASN A 75 -5.36 -2.76 12.31
N GLU A 76 -4.97 -3.16 13.53
CA GLU A 76 -3.67 -2.83 14.13
C GLU A 76 -2.49 -3.26 13.24
N ALA A 77 -2.51 -4.47 12.68
CA ALA A 77 -1.46 -4.95 11.79
C ALA A 77 -1.31 -4.10 10.52
N GLY A 78 -2.42 -3.48 10.07
CA GLY A 78 -2.41 -2.51 8.99
C GLY A 78 -1.70 -1.21 9.36
N PHE A 79 -1.93 -0.70 10.57
CA PHE A 79 -1.20 0.46 11.10
C PHE A 79 0.29 0.15 11.30
N ASP A 80 0.62 -1.02 11.86
CA ASP A 80 2.00 -1.44 12.10
C ASP A 80 2.82 -1.50 10.81
N PHE A 81 2.21 -1.86 9.68
CA PHE A 81 2.89 -1.83 8.38
C PHE A 81 3.33 -0.40 8.01
N TYR A 82 2.43 0.58 8.11
CA TYR A 82 2.78 1.95 7.75
C TYR A 82 3.69 2.61 8.78
N ASP A 83 3.58 2.24 10.04
CA ASP A 83 4.50 2.67 11.10
C ASP A 83 5.94 2.27 10.75
N ARG A 84 6.18 0.97 10.49
CA ARG A 84 7.49 0.47 10.03
C ARG A 84 7.97 1.11 8.73
N LEU A 85 7.05 1.31 7.77
CA LEU A 85 7.39 1.91 6.49
C LEU A 85 7.85 3.37 6.67
N ILE A 86 7.15 4.16 7.49
CA ILE A 86 7.48 5.56 7.76
C ILE A 86 8.78 5.65 8.57
N ASP A 87 8.94 4.83 9.60
CA ASP A 87 10.19 4.76 10.38
C ASP A 87 11.36 4.40 9.47
N GLY A 88 11.19 3.40 8.61
CA GLY A 88 12.18 3.00 7.63
C GLY A 88 12.58 4.10 6.64
N MET A 89 11.65 4.99 6.26
CA MET A 89 11.96 6.17 5.45
C MET A 89 12.82 7.16 6.24
N LEU A 90 12.40 7.48 7.48
CA LEU A 90 13.08 8.45 8.32
C LEU A 90 14.50 8.02 8.69
N GLU A 91 14.71 6.73 8.98
CA GLU A 91 16.03 6.13 9.22
C GLU A 91 16.98 6.31 8.02
N ARG A 92 16.45 6.33 6.80
CA ARG A 92 17.21 6.53 5.56
C ARG A 92 17.31 8.00 5.13
N GLY A 93 16.78 8.93 5.93
CA GLY A 93 16.72 10.35 5.60
C GLY A 93 15.74 10.69 4.46
N ILE A 94 14.82 9.78 4.14
CA ILE A 94 13.80 9.96 3.10
C ILE A 94 12.57 10.63 3.73
N LYS A 95 12.10 11.74 3.14
CA LYS A 95 10.92 12.45 3.65
C LYS A 95 9.62 11.73 3.25
N PRO A 96 8.73 11.37 4.19
CA PRO A 96 7.45 10.74 3.88
C PRO A 96 6.44 11.78 3.38
N PHE A 97 5.83 11.53 2.22
CA PHE A 97 4.73 12.33 1.68
C PHE A 97 3.47 11.45 1.55
N ALA A 98 2.64 11.47 2.59
CA ALA A 98 1.48 10.60 2.67
C ALA A 98 0.27 11.14 1.89
N THR A 99 -0.29 10.31 1.02
CA THR A 99 -1.59 10.53 0.38
C THR A 99 -2.66 9.73 1.13
N LEU A 100 -3.68 10.40 1.67
CA LEU A 100 -4.73 9.71 2.44
C LEU A 100 -5.63 8.82 1.58
N TYR A 101 -5.89 9.24 0.34
CA TYR A 101 -6.77 8.51 -0.56
C TYR A 101 -6.18 8.46 -1.97
N HIS A 102 -5.98 7.24 -2.47
CA HIS A 102 -5.50 7.00 -3.83
C HIS A 102 -6.34 5.92 -4.51
N TRP A 103 -7.66 6.19 -4.56
CA TRP A 103 -8.68 5.46 -5.31
C TRP A 103 -9.11 4.10 -4.74
N ASP A 104 -8.50 3.62 -3.66
CA ASP A 104 -8.82 2.35 -3.01
C ASP A 104 -9.85 2.51 -1.89
N LEU A 105 -11.04 3.03 -2.23
CA LEU A 105 -12.19 3.10 -1.34
C LEU A 105 -12.60 1.67 -0.92
N PRO A 106 -12.81 1.37 0.37
CA PRO A 106 -13.39 0.12 0.84
C PRO A 106 -14.74 -0.19 0.19
#